data_AF-A0AAX4FRE5-F1
#
_entry.id   AF-A0AAX4FRE5-F1
#
_cell.length_a   1.000
_cell.length_b   1.000
_cell.length_c   1.000
_cell.angle_alpha   90.00
_cell.angle_beta   90.00
_cell.angle_gamma   90.00
#
_symmetry.space_group_name_H-M   'P 1'
#
loop_
_entity.id
_entity.type
_entity.pdbx_description
1 polymer ?
#
loop_
_entity_poly.entity_id
_entity_poly.type
_entity_poly.pdbx_seq_one_letter_code
_entity_poly.pdbx_strand_id
1 'polypeptide(L)'
;MTKPDAKQAVRQTEPTSKAAQLREVMPEIEKKLAAGVQLGTIHKALTDAGFDLTFQTLKTYLYRYRKKHQAKTKGQQSASRTVGMPAPPQPGESESVSHETDSPETSTPRGPISMQELDRLMKPDPEEQAKDIARYERLAKEKWRKHK
;
A
#
# COMPACT_ATOMS: atom_id res chain seq x y z
N MET A 1 -37.56 14.95 29.36
CA MET A 1 -36.62 13.83 29.12
C MET A 1 -35.77 14.15 27.90
N THR A 2 -34.55 14.61 28.13
CA THR A 2 -33.59 14.94 27.07
C THR A 2 -33.08 13.62 26.48
N LYS A 3 -33.32 13.40 25.18
CA LYS A 3 -32.82 12.23 24.46
C LYS A 3 -31.28 12.23 24.55
N PRO A 4 -30.62 11.12 24.94
CA PRO A 4 -29.17 11.08 24.91
C PRO A 4 -28.69 11.32 23.48
N ASP A 5 -27.80 12.30 23.30
CA ASP A 5 -27.17 12.62 22.03
C ASP A 5 -26.46 11.35 21.53
N ALA A 6 -26.87 10.85 20.36
CA ALA A 6 -26.33 9.63 19.76
C ALA A 6 -24.80 9.69 19.62
N LYS A 7 -24.22 10.90 19.48
CA LYS A 7 -22.77 11.09 19.46
C LYS A 7 -22.10 10.78 20.80
N GLN A 8 -22.77 11.03 21.92
CA GLN A 8 -22.23 10.74 23.25
C GLN A 8 -22.25 9.23 23.54
N ALA A 9 -23.27 8.53 23.06
CA ALA A 9 -23.35 7.07 23.16
C ALA A 9 -22.22 6.36 22.37
N VAL A 10 -21.91 6.82 21.16
CA VAL A 10 -20.83 6.25 20.33
C VAL A 10 -19.44 6.54 20.89
N ARG A 11 -19.25 7.63 21.63
CA ARG A 11 -17.95 7.94 22.26
C ARG A 11 -17.66 7.08 23.49
N GLN A 12 -18.69 6.50 24.09
CA GLN A 12 -18.57 5.60 25.25
C GLN A 12 -18.39 4.14 24.84
N THR A 13 -18.49 3.80 23.56
CA THR A 13 -18.27 2.41 23.11
C THR A 13 -16.79 2.09 23.09
N GLU A 14 -16.40 1.04 23.79
CA GLU A 14 -15.03 0.56 23.81
C GLU A 14 -14.62 0.02 22.43
N PRO A 15 -13.35 0.18 22.03
CA PRO A 15 -12.82 -0.40 20.82
C PRO A 15 -12.90 -1.93 20.88
N THR A 16 -13.84 -2.50 20.13
CA THR A 16 -14.19 -3.93 20.17
C THR A 16 -13.15 -4.81 19.47
N SER A 17 -12.28 -4.22 18.64
CA SER A 17 -11.25 -4.98 17.92
C SER A 17 -9.86 -4.74 18.50
N LYS A 18 -9.07 -5.81 18.60
CA LYS A 18 -7.64 -5.74 18.99
C LYS A 18 -6.87 -4.71 18.15
N ALA A 19 -7.21 -4.58 16.87
CA ALA A 19 -6.63 -3.60 15.97
C ALA A 19 -7.00 -2.14 16.30
N ALA A 20 -8.18 -1.90 16.87
CA ALA A 20 -8.60 -0.57 17.33
C ALA A 20 -7.91 -0.22 18.65
N GLN A 21 -7.86 -1.16 19.60
CA GLN A 21 -7.10 -1.01 20.86
C GLN A 21 -5.61 -0.73 20.58
N LEU A 22 -5.03 -1.43 19.60
CA LEU A 22 -3.65 -1.20 19.20
C LEU A 22 -3.43 0.23 18.68
N ARG A 23 -4.38 0.79 17.91
CA ARG A 23 -4.27 2.17 17.39
C ARG A 23 -4.30 3.23 18.49
N GLU A 24 -4.97 2.95 19.60
CA GLU A 24 -5.03 3.84 20.76
C GLU A 24 -3.67 3.92 21.47
N VAL A 25 -2.95 2.81 21.55
CA VAL A 25 -1.60 2.76 22.18
C VAL A 25 -0.45 3.11 21.23
N MET A 26 -0.69 3.23 19.92
CA MET A 26 0.33 3.60 18.92
C MET A 26 1.12 4.90 19.25
N PRO A 27 0.50 5.99 19.71
CA PRO A 27 1.24 7.20 20.07
C PRO A 27 2.27 6.96 21.18
N GLU A 28 1.92 6.16 22.19
CA GLU A 28 2.83 5.82 23.29
C GLU A 28 3.96 4.89 22.83
N ILE A 29 3.66 3.94 21.93
CA ILE A 29 4.67 3.09 21.32
C ILE A 29 5.72 3.94 20.59
N GLU A 30 5.32 4.90 19.77
CA GLU A 30 6.26 5.78 19.05
C GLU A 30 7.08 6.66 20.00
N LYS A 31 6.50 7.15 21.12
CA LYS A 31 7.26 7.87 22.15
C LYS A 31 8.34 6.97 22.77
N LYS A 32 8.02 5.72 23.08
CA LYS A 32 8.99 4.75 23.61
C LYS A 32 10.07 4.41 22.59
N LEU A 33 9.72 4.27 21.31
CA LEU A 33 10.69 4.10 20.23
C LEU A 33 11.62 5.32 20.09
N ALA A 34 11.08 6.54 20.17
CA ALA A 34 11.86 7.76 20.14
C ALA A 34 12.81 7.90 21.35
N ALA A 35 12.42 7.34 22.50
CA ALA A 35 13.28 7.23 23.68
C ALA A 35 14.34 6.11 23.57
N GLY A 36 14.39 5.38 22.45
CA GLY A 36 15.40 4.34 22.19
C GLY A 36 15.02 2.93 22.62
N VAL A 37 13.77 2.67 23.03
CA VAL A 37 13.32 1.32 23.37
C VAL A 37 13.27 0.46 22.10
N GLN A 38 13.81 -0.75 22.16
CA GLN A 38 13.80 -1.66 21.02
C GLN A 38 12.39 -2.16 20.70
N LEU A 39 12.04 -2.22 19.42
CA LEU A 39 10.71 -2.66 18.96
C LEU A 39 10.37 -4.09 19.43
N GLY A 40 11.36 -4.97 19.55
CA GLY A 40 11.19 -6.33 20.08
C GLY A 40 10.71 -6.36 21.53
N THR A 41 11.25 -5.47 22.38
CA THR A 41 10.83 -5.33 23.77
C THR A 41 9.38 -4.84 23.88
N ILE A 42 9.00 -3.89 23.02
CA ILE A 42 7.63 -3.41 22.93
C ILE A 42 6.69 -4.52 22.46
N HIS A 43 7.10 -5.31 21.47
CA HIS A 43 6.31 -6.44 20.97
C HIS A 43 6.06 -7.49 22.05
N LYS A 44 7.08 -7.83 22.85
CA LYS A 44 6.91 -8.72 24.01
C LYS A 44 5.92 -8.14 25.03
N ALA A 45 6.10 -6.88 25.44
CA ALA A 45 5.19 -6.22 26.38
C ALA A 45 3.74 -6.16 25.87
N LEU A 46 3.53 -5.97 24.56
CA LEU A 46 2.21 -6.03 23.95
C LEU A 46 1.63 -7.45 23.99
N THR A 47 2.44 -8.47 23.71
CA THR A 47 2.02 -9.87 23.76
C THR A 47 1.64 -10.26 25.19
N ASP A 48 2.43 -9.86 26.19
CA ASP A 48 2.17 -10.09 27.61
C ASP A 48 0.88 -9.38 28.07
N ALA A 49 0.56 -8.24 27.48
CA ALA A 49 -0.71 -7.52 27.69
C ALA A 49 -1.92 -8.11 26.93
N GLY A 50 -1.74 -9.24 26.22
CA GLY A 50 -2.81 -9.93 25.50
C GLY A 50 -3.00 -9.51 24.04
N PHE A 51 -2.11 -8.69 23.49
CA PHE A 51 -2.08 -8.39 22.06
C PHE A 51 -1.37 -9.52 21.31
N ASP A 52 -2.15 -10.52 20.90
CA ASP A 52 -1.66 -11.58 20.03
C ASP A 52 -1.52 -11.08 18.58
N LEU A 53 -0.36 -10.49 18.28
CA LEU A 53 -0.01 -9.96 16.97
C LEU A 53 1.43 -10.30 16.63
N THR A 54 1.69 -10.56 15.36
CA THR A 54 3.05 -10.88 14.92
C THR A 54 3.93 -9.63 14.91
N PHE A 55 5.25 -9.82 15.01
CA PHE A 55 6.21 -8.73 14.90
C PHE A 55 6.08 -7.97 13.56
N GLN A 56 5.76 -8.69 12.48
CA GLN A 56 5.52 -8.11 11.17
C GLN A 56 4.25 -7.25 11.14
N THR A 57 3.17 -7.72 11.78
CA THR A 57 1.93 -6.94 11.93
C THR A 57 2.21 -5.63 12.66
N LEU A 58 2.98 -5.66 13.75
CA LEU A 58 3.36 -4.45 14.49
C LEU A 58 4.10 -3.44 13.61
N LYS A 59 5.07 -3.90 12.81
CA LYS A 59 5.81 -3.06 11.84
C LYS A 59 4.87 -2.43 10.81
N THR A 60 3.97 -3.21 10.21
CA THR A 60 3.00 -2.70 9.22
C THR A 60 2.09 -1.65 9.85
N TYR A 61 1.65 -1.86 11.09
CA TYR A 61 0.81 -0.89 11.79
C TYR A 61 1.55 0.41 12.09
N LEU A 62 2.81 0.34 12.55
CA LEU A 62 3.67 1.52 12.73
C LEU A 62 3.87 2.28 11.42
N TYR A 63 4.16 1.58 10.33
CA TYR A 63 4.28 2.21 9.01
C TYR A 63 3.02 2.98 8.62
N ARG A 64 1.85 2.34 8.77
CA ARG A 64 0.55 2.97 8.46
C ARG A 64 0.26 4.15 9.39
N TYR A 65 0.61 4.04 10.66
CA TYR A 65 0.48 5.11 11.64
C TYR A 65 1.33 6.32 11.23
N ARG A 66 2.63 6.13 10.98
CA ARG A 66 3.54 7.19 10.51
C ARG A 66 3.03 7.86 9.24
N LYS A 67 2.62 7.08 8.23
CA LYS A 67 2.11 7.61 6.96
C LYS A 67 0.89 8.52 7.17
N LYS A 68 -0.05 8.12 8.03
CA LYS A 68 -1.26 8.91 8.36
C LYS A 68 -0.92 10.18 9.14
N HIS A 69 0.03 10.11 10.07
CA HIS A 69 0.42 11.26 10.89
C HIS A 69 1.23 12.29 10.08
N GLN A 70 2.09 11.85 9.15
CA GLN A 70 2.81 12.72 8.23
C GLN A 70 1.88 13.45 7.22
N ALA A 71 0.77 12.81 6.83
CA ALA A 71 -0.22 13.46 5.97
C ALA A 71 -1.01 14.56 6.72
N LYS A 72 -1.30 14.36 8.01
CA LYS A 72 -1.98 15.35 8.86
C LYS A 72 -1.10 16.57 9.16
N THR A 73 0.19 16.38 9.41
CA THR A 73 1.12 17.49 9.64
C THR A 73 1.38 18.30 8.36
N LYS A 74 1.44 17.64 7.18
CA LYS A 74 1.55 18.35 5.89
C LYS A 74 0.33 19.22 5.56
N GLY A 75 -0.86 18.87 6.03
CA GLY A 75 -2.07 19.69 5.85
C GLY A 75 -2.09 20.99 6.68
N GLN A 76 -1.32 21.07 7.77
CA GLN A 76 -1.23 22.26 8.62
C GLN A 76 0.03 23.12 8.38
N GLN A 77 0.98 22.64 7.56
CA GLN A 77 2.20 23.37 7.20
C GLN A 77 2.25 23.79 5.72
N SER A 78 1.11 23.75 5.00
CA SER A 78 1.05 24.19 3.59
C SER A 78 0.92 25.72 3.40
N ALA A 79 1.45 26.50 4.34
CA ALA A 79 1.85 27.88 4.06
C ALA A 79 3.34 27.99 4.43
N SER A 80 4.20 27.99 3.41
CA SER A 80 5.67 28.05 3.49
C SER A 80 6.39 26.71 3.58
N ARG A 81 6.53 26.03 2.43
CA ARG A 81 7.87 25.70 1.86
C ARG A 81 7.71 25.01 0.51
N THR A 82 7.84 25.83 -0.53
CA THR A 82 8.19 25.40 -1.89
C THR A 82 9.66 24.98 -1.92
N VAL A 83 9.94 23.67 -1.90
CA VAL A 83 11.08 23.06 -2.61
C VAL A 83 10.64 21.66 -3.03
N GLY A 84 10.72 21.39 -4.32
CA GLY A 84 10.09 20.25 -5.00
C GLY A 84 10.66 18.87 -4.68
N MET A 85 9.78 17.88 -4.78
CA MET A 85 10.05 16.50 -5.22
C MET A 85 8.69 15.84 -5.53
N PRO A 86 8.57 14.96 -6.54
CA PRO A 86 7.30 14.55 -7.10
C PRO A 86 6.58 13.54 -6.21
N ALA A 87 5.24 13.55 -6.33
CA ALA A 87 4.31 12.75 -5.56
C ALA A 87 4.46 11.23 -5.84
N PRO A 88 4.20 10.36 -4.84
CA PRO A 88 4.05 8.93 -5.09
C PRO A 88 2.72 8.66 -5.81
N PRO A 89 2.69 7.79 -6.83
CA PRO A 89 1.44 7.44 -7.50
C PRO A 89 0.50 6.72 -6.53
N GLN A 90 -0.76 7.13 -6.54
CA GLN A 90 -1.84 6.46 -5.82
C GLN A 90 -2.16 5.12 -6.50
N PRO A 91 -2.39 4.03 -5.77
CA PRO A 91 -2.97 2.83 -6.34
C PRO A 91 -4.50 3.02 -6.36
N GLY A 92 -5.04 3.39 -7.50
CA GLY A 92 -6.42 3.84 -7.60
C GLY A 92 -6.98 3.85 -9.01
N GLU A 93 -6.68 2.83 -9.81
CA GLU A 93 -7.55 2.43 -10.90
C GLU A 93 -7.47 0.92 -11.07
N SER A 94 -8.51 0.26 -10.59
CA SER A 94 -8.89 -1.06 -11.06
C SER A 94 -9.38 -0.89 -12.49
N GLU A 95 -8.45 -0.75 -13.44
CA GLU A 95 -8.72 -1.24 -14.78
C GLU A 95 -8.72 -2.77 -14.68
N SER A 96 -9.91 -3.34 -14.59
CA SER A 96 -10.14 -4.71 -15.01
C SER A 96 -9.76 -4.80 -16.49
N VAL A 97 -8.47 -5.05 -16.75
CA VAL A 97 -8.02 -5.54 -18.04
C VAL A 97 -8.54 -6.97 -18.13
N SER A 98 -9.72 -7.12 -18.73
CA SER A 98 -10.16 -8.39 -19.31
C SER A 98 -9.15 -8.74 -20.39
N HIS A 99 -8.21 -9.62 -20.05
CA HIS A 99 -7.45 -10.37 -21.03
C HIS A 99 -8.36 -11.48 -21.55
N GLU A 100 -9.17 -11.17 -22.57
CA GLU A 100 -9.56 -12.21 -23.52
C GLU A 100 -8.32 -12.52 -24.38
N THR A 101 -7.43 -13.33 -23.81
CA THR A 101 -6.45 -14.07 -24.59
C THR A 101 -7.09 -15.39 -24.98
N ASP A 102 -7.43 -15.46 -26.26
CA ASP A 102 -7.58 -16.71 -26.99
C ASP A 102 -6.35 -17.60 -26.71
N SER A 103 -6.65 -18.87 -26.45
CA SER A 103 -5.76 -19.95 -25.98
C SER A 103 -4.50 -20.16 -26.86
N PRO A 104 -3.41 -20.80 -26.37
CA PRO A 104 -3.48 -22.12 -25.75
C PRO A 104 -2.75 -22.26 -24.41
N GLU A 105 -3.40 -23.05 -23.57
CA GLU A 105 -2.95 -23.66 -22.35
C GLU A 105 -1.45 -24.03 -22.33
N THR A 106 -0.70 -23.46 -21.39
CA THR A 106 0.31 -24.23 -20.66
C THR A 106 0.17 -23.94 -19.17
N SER A 107 -0.23 -24.98 -18.45
CA SER A 107 -0.32 -25.10 -17.01
C SER A 107 0.78 -24.33 -16.27
N THR A 108 0.38 -23.36 -15.43
CA THR A 108 1.29 -22.80 -14.42
C THR A 108 1.53 -23.86 -13.34
N PRO A 109 2.76 -24.34 -13.13
CA PRO A 109 3.05 -25.07 -11.91
C PRO A 109 3.09 -24.06 -10.77
N ARG A 110 2.36 -24.34 -9.68
CA ARG A 110 2.39 -23.60 -8.40
C ARG A 110 3.74 -23.81 -7.68
N GLY A 111 4.84 -23.41 -8.31
CA GLY A 111 6.21 -23.52 -7.81
C GLY A 111 6.98 -22.20 -7.99
N PRO A 112 8.17 -22.07 -7.36
CA PRO A 112 9.04 -20.93 -7.61
C PRO A 112 9.46 -20.92 -9.09
N ILE A 113 9.39 -19.74 -9.71
CA ILE A 113 9.77 -19.50 -11.11
C ILE A 113 11.20 -20.02 -11.34
N SER A 114 11.40 -20.83 -12.38
CA SER A 114 12.71 -21.37 -12.73
C SER A 114 13.67 -20.26 -13.17
N MET A 115 14.98 -20.41 -12.90
CA MET A 115 16.01 -19.47 -13.38
C MET A 115 15.96 -19.27 -14.90
N GLN A 116 15.57 -20.29 -15.66
CA GLN A 116 15.44 -20.19 -17.12
C GLN A 116 14.19 -19.42 -17.54
N GLU A 117 13.13 -19.51 -16.76
CA GLU A 117 11.87 -18.79 -16.98
C GLU A 117 12.04 -17.31 -16.61
N LEU A 118 12.81 -17.04 -15.55
CA LEU A 118 13.24 -15.69 -15.20
C LEU A 118 14.11 -15.06 -16.29
N ASP A 119 15.04 -15.81 -16.90
CA ASP A 119 15.88 -15.29 -18.00
C ASP A 119 15.04 -14.98 -19.25
N ARG A 120 14.06 -15.83 -19.60
CA ARG A 120 13.10 -15.57 -20.69
C ARG A 120 12.25 -14.32 -20.41
N LEU A 121 11.85 -14.11 -19.17
CA LEU A 121 11.08 -12.93 -18.78
C LEU A 121 11.93 -11.64 -18.81
N MET A 122 13.19 -11.73 -18.40
CA MET A 122 14.11 -10.59 -18.40
C MET A 122 14.66 -10.25 -19.79
N LYS A 123 14.71 -11.23 -20.70
CA LYS A 123 15.19 -11.09 -22.08
C LYS A 123 14.08 -11.53 -23.04
N PRO A 124 13.05 -10.69 -23.25
CA PRO A 124 12.02 -10.98 -24.23
C PRO A 124 12.62 -11.15 -25.63
N ASP A 125 11.97 -11.96 -26.45
CA ASP A 125 12.41 -12.25 -27.82
C ASP A 125 12.46 -10.93 -28.63
N PRO A 126 13.62 -10.58 -29.25
CA PRO A 126 13.74 -9.37 -30.05
C PRO A 126 12.71 -9.26 -31.18
N GLU A 127 12.23 -10.39 -31.72
CA GLU A 127 11.20 -10.37 -32.76
C GLU A 127 9.82 -9.93 -32.23
N GLU A 128 9.47 -10.33 -31.01
CA GLU A 128 8.24 -9.88 -30.36
C GLU A 128 8.32 -8.39 -30.02
N GLN A 129 9.47 -7.94 -29.51
CA GLN A 129 9.70 -6.52 -29.23
C GLN A 129 9.54 -5.65 -30.50
N ALA A 130 10.07 -6.12 -31.63
CA ALA A 130 9.94 -5.40 -32.90
C ALA A 130 8.48 -5.29 -33.36
N LYS A 131 7.68 -6.36 -33.18
CA LYS A 131 6.24 -6.37 -33.51
C LYS A 131 5.47 -5.39 -32.63
N ASP A 132 5.76 -5.36 -31.34
CA ASP A 132 5.13 -4.45 -30.39
C ASP A 132 5.46 -2.99 -30.70
N ILE A 133 6.72 -2.68 -30.96
CA ILE A 133 7.14 -1.33 -31.37
C ILE A 133 6.39 -0.90 -32.64
N ALA A 134 6.33 -1.78 -33.66
CA ALA A 134 5.60 -1.49 -34.89
C ALA A 134 4.10 -1.27 -34.66
N ARG A 135 3.49 -2.00 -33.72
CA ARG A 135 2.09 -1.81 -33.32
C ARG A 135 1.88 -0.45 -32.68
N TYR A 136 2.72 -0.07 -31.72
CA TYR A 136 2.63 1.23 -31.05
C TYR A 136 2.85 2.40 -32.01
N GLU A 137 3.80 2.29 -32.94
CA GLU A 137 4.00 3.31 -33.98
C GLU A 137 2.76 3.52 -34.85
N ARG A 138 2.07 2.45 -35.25
CA ARG A 138 0.84 2.55 -36.05
C ARG A 138 -0.26 3.28 -35.29
N LEU A 139 -0.49 2.91 -34.03
CA LEU A 139 -1.48 3.58 -33.18
C LEU A 139 -1.15 5.07 -32.98
N ALA A 140 0.13 5.41 -32.76
CA ALA A 140 0.56 6.79 -32.59
C ALA A 140 0.31 7.62 -33.87
N LYS A 141 0.66 7.06 -35.03
CA LYS A 141 0.41 7.68 -36.34
C LYS A 141 -1.08 7.88 -36.61
N GLU A 142 -1.93 6.92 -36.25
CA GLU A 142 -3.39 7.03 -36.38
C GLU A 142 -3.98 8.13 -35.48
N LYS A 143 -3.57 8.18 -34.20
CA LYS A 143 -4.01 9.23 -33.27
C LYS A 143 -3.62 10.62 -33.74
N TRP A 144 -2.40 10.80 -34.24
CA TRP A 144 -1.94 12.08 -34.76
C TRP A 144 -2.75 12.53 -35.98
N ARG A 145 -3.11 11.61 -36.87
CA ARG A 145 -3.95 11.91 -38.05
C ARG A 145 -5.39 12.29 -37.70
N LYS A 146 -5.94 11.75 -36.59
CA LYS A 146 -7.29 12.11 -36.11
C LYS A 146 -7.34 13.46 -35.40
N HIS A 147 -6.21 13.93 -34.87
CA HIS A 147 -6.09 15.19 -34.13
C HIS A 147 -5.69 16.40 -34.99
N LYS A 148 -5.50 16.19 -36.30
CA LYS A 148 -5.18 17.22 -37.29
C LYS A 148 -6.40 17.48 -38.16
#